data_AF-A0A183J8U1-F1
#
_entry.id   AF-A0A183J8U1-F1
#
_cell.length_a   1.000
_cell.length_b   1.000
_cell.length_c   1.000
_cell.angle_alpha   90.00
_cell.angle_beta   90.00
_cell.angle_gamma   90.00
#
_symmetry.space_group_name_H-M   'P 1'
#
loop_
_entity.id
_entity.type
_entity.pdbx_description
1 polymer ?
#
loop_
_entity_poly.entity_id
_entity_poly.type
_entity_poly.pdbx_seq_one_letter_code
_entity_poly.pdbx_strand_id
1 'polypeptide(L)'
;MSLNRRLYVSNVSLFLFPDTVVVAKPAEHKNFVVLDYCLWQYVDMRLLQDDSPLLPAGISEAVGNFRQIFRCTFMQDHAGRQVELILASNSAAERTRWLDILKPPSTFMDGEEERIYDAWDCPQVHATGLYQAHEEDEISLLIDDLINVYRKMPD
;
A
#
# COMPACT_ATOMS: atom_id res chain seq x y z
N MET A 1 9.35 -25.50 -22.92
CA MET A 1 8.10 -24.93 -23.47
C MET A 1 7.98 -23.52 -22.92
N SER A 2 8.22 -22.50 -23.75
CA SER A 2 8.06 -21.11 -23.31
C SER A 2 6.57 -20.81 -23.27
N LEU A 3 6.01 -20.69 -22.06
CA LEU A 3 4.61 -20.33 -21.87
C LEU A 3 4.51 -18.84 -22.25
N ASN A 4 3.98 -18.57 -23.44
CA ASN A 4 3.75 -17.22 -23.96
C ASN A 4 2.61 -16.58 -23.14
N ARG A 5 2.90 -16.18 -21.90
CA ARG A 5 1.96 -15.48 -21.03
C ARG A 5 1.77 -14.09 -21.60
N ARG A 6 0.60 -13.87 -22.20
CA ARG A 6 0.14 -12.55 -22.62
C ARG A 6 0.13 -11.64 -21.41
N LEU A 7 0.97 -10.61 -21.42
CA LEU A 7 0.97 -9.58 -20.40
C LEU A 7 -0.39 -8.87 -20.39
N TYR A 8 -1.07 -8.89 -19.25
CA TYR A 8 -2.28 -8.11 -19.02
C TYR A 8 -1.92 -6.96 -18.10
N VAL A 9 -1.91 -5.75 -18.64
CA VAL A 9 -1.67 -4.51 -17.89
C VAL A 9 -2.98 -3.77 -17.79
N SER A 10 -3.35 -3.37 -16.58
CA SER A 10 -4.56 -2.61 -16.32
C SER A 10 -4.36 -1.67 -15.13
N ASN A 11 -5.02 -0.52 -15.18
CA ASN A 11 -5.07 0.38 -14.03
C ASN A 11 -5.90 -0.26 -12.90
N VAL A 12 -5.34 -0.24 -11.71
CA VAL A 12 -5.96 -0.74 -10.48
C VAL A 12 -5.77 0.30 -9.38
N SER A 13 -6.63 0.23 -8.38
CA SER A 13 -6.52 0.96 -7.12
C SER A 13 -6.29 -0.06 -6.00
N LEU A 14 -5.33 0.23 -5.13
CA LEU A 14 -5.14 -0.51 -3.89
C LEU A 14 -5.76 0.28 -2.75
N PHE A 15 -6.55 -0.40 -1.92
CA PHE A 15 -7.12 0.15 -0.70
C PHE A 15 -6.57 -0.62 0.49
N LEU A 16 -6.06 0.12 1.46
CA LEU A 16 -5.61 -0.44 2.74
C LEU A 16 -6.66 -0.13 3.81
N PHE A 17 -7.17 -1.18 4.43
CA PHE A 17 -7.99 -1.14 5.63
C PHE A 17 -7.17 -1.68 6.81
N PRO A 18 -7.63 -1.48 8.07
CA PRO A 18 -6.89 -1.92 9.26
C PRO A 18 -6.47 -3.39 9.25
N ASP A 19 -7.28 -4.27 8.62
CA ASP A 19 -7.05 -5.71 8.59
C ASP A 19 -6.88 -6.29 7.17
N THR A 20 -7.13 -5.52 6.12
CA THR A 20 -7.32 -6.04 4.77
C THR A 20 -6.74 -5.12 3.70
N VAL A 21 -6.09 -5.70 2.70
CA VAL A 21 -5.71 -5.02 1.46
C VAL A 21 -6.66 -5.46 0.36
N VAL A 22 -7.25 -4.50 -0.36
CA VAL A 22 -8.18 -4.74 -1.46
C VAL A 22 -7.59 -4.21 -2.75
N VAL A 23 -7.64 -5.03 -3.80
CA VAL A 23 -7.28 -4.64 -5.17
C VAL A 23 -8.57 -4.49 -5.95
N ALA A 24 -8.77 -3.33 -6.56
CA ALA A 24 -9.97 -3.05 -7.33
C ALA A 24 -9.66 -2.33 -8.63
N LYS A 25 -10.59 -2.42 -9.58
CA LYS A 25 -10.54 -1.68 -10.84
C LYS A 25 -11.53 -0.51 -10.78
N PRO A 26 -11.14 0.70 -11.21
CA PRO A 26 -12.08 1.80 -11.33
C PRO A 26 -13.19 1.43 -12.33
N ALA A 27 -14.41 1.76 -11.97
CA ALA A 27 -15.63 1.61 -12.75
C ALA A 27 -16.28 3.00 -12.96
N GLU A 28 -17.46 3.02 -13.58
CA GLU A 28 -18.18 4.27 -13.81
C GLU A 28 -18.66 4.91 -12.50
N HIS A 29 -18.84 6.24 -12.52
CA HIS A 29 -19.42 7.01 -11.41
C HIS A 29 -18.62 6.91 -10.10
N LYS A 30 -17.28 6.88 -10.18
CA LYS A 30 -16.38 6.74 -9.02
C LYS A 30 -16.60 5.45 -8.21
N ASN A 31 -17.18 4.42 -8.83
CA ASN A 31 -17.27 3.10 -8.23
C ASN A 31 -16.01 2.28 -8.51
N PHE A 32 -15.82 1.22 -7.74
CA PHE A 32 -14.75 0.27 -7.92
C PHE A 32 -15.31 -1.15 -7.97
N VAL A 33 -14.76 -1.99 -8.83
CA VAL A 33 -15.04 -3.44 -8.85
C VAL A 33 -13.87 -4.13 -8.17
N VAL A 34 -14.15 -4.78 -7.04
CA VAL A 34 -13.15 -5.57 -6.31
C VAL A 34 -12.70 -6.73 -7.19
N LEU A 35 -11.38 -6.83 -7.40
CA LEU A 35 -10.74 -7.91 -8.13
C LEU A 35 -10.29 -9.02 -7.17
N ASP A 36 -9.68 -8.63 -6.05
CA ASP A 36 -9.21 -9.54 -5.03
C ASP A 36 -9.00 -8.80 -3.69
N TYR A 37 -8.89 -9.54 -2.60
CA TYR A 37 -8.55 -9.00 -1.28
C TYR A 37 -7.84 -10.05 -0.42
N CYS A 38 -7.03 -9.57 0.52
CA CYS A 38 -6.22 -10.40 1.40
C CYS A 38 -6.08 -9.72 2.76
N LEU A 39 -6.09 -10.50 3.85
CA LEU A 39 -5.75 -9.95 5.17
C LEU A 39 -4.33 -9.42 5.14
N TRP A 40 -4.08 -8.25 5.74
CA TRP A 40 -2.80 -7.55 5.68
C TRP A 40 -1.63 -8.42 6.17
N GLN A 41 -1.84 -9.25 7.19
CA GLN A 41 -0.86 -10.19 7.74
C GLN A 41 -0.40 -11.27 6.75
N TYR A 42 -1.14 -11.49 5.67
CA TYR A 42 -0.81 -12.43 4.59
C TYR A 42 -0.35 -11.71 3.32
N VAL A 43 0.00 -10.42 3.40
CA VAL A 43 0.54 -9.65 2.28
C VAL A 43 2.05 -9.48 2.46
N ASP A 44 2.81 -9.73 1.40
CA ASP A 44 4.24 -9.39 1.28
C ASP A 44 4.42 -8.41 0.13
N MET A 45 5.06 -7.26 0.37
CA MET A 45 5.43 -6.33 -0.69
C MET A 45 6.94 -6.13 -0.74
N ARG A 46 7.51 -6.16 -1.94
CA ARG A 46 8.96 -6.02 -2.15
C ARG A 46 9.28 -5.19 -3.37
N LEU A 47 10.39 -4.45 -3.28
CA LEU A 47 11.00 -3.85 -4.46
C LEU A 47 11.35 -4.95 -5.46
N LEU A 48 10.96 -4.73 -6.71
CA LEU A 48 11.48 -5.48 -7.84
C LEU A 48 12.70 -4.71 -8.34
N GLN A 49 13.86 -5.36 -8.36
CA GLN A 49 15.04 -4.81 -9.02
C GLN A 49 14.85 -4.90 -10.53
N ASP A 50 15.38 -3.90 -11.25
CA ASP A 50 15.18 -3.72 -12.70
C ASP A 50 15.55 -4.96 -13.54
N ASP A 51 16.42 -5.83 -13.03
CA ASP A 51 16.91 -7.04 -13.73
C ASP A 51 16.39 -8.37 -13.13
N SER A 52 15.25 -8.36 -12.44
CA SER A 52 14.71 -9.60 -11.89
C SER A 52 14.30 -10.57 -13.01
N PRO A 53 14.84 -11.80 -13.08
CA PRO A 53 14.46 -12.80 -14.09
C PRO A 53 13.00 -13.27 -13.96
N LEU A 54 12.28 -12.77 -12.95
CA LEU A 54 10.87 -13.04 -12.68
C LEU A 54 9.94 -12.08 -13.42
N LEU A 55 10.46 -11.00 -13.99
CA LEU A 55 9.65 -10.03 -14.71
C LEU A 55 9.26 -10.58 -16.09
N PRO A 56 7.96 -10.53 -16.46
CA PRO A 56 7.55 -10.99 -17.78
C PRO A 56 8.23 -10.18 -18.88
N ALA A 57 8.63 -10.85 -19.96
CA ALA A 57 9.20 -10.19 -21.13
C ALA A 57 8.24 -9.12 -21.68
N GLY A 58 8.73 -7.89 -21.89
CA GLY A 58 7.95 -6.76 -22.40
C GLY A 58 7.26 -5.89 -21.34
N ILE A 59 7.42 -6.18 -20.05
CA ILE A 59 6.78 -5.37 -19.00
C ILE A 59 7.32 -3.93 -18.93
N SER A 60 8.61 -3.73 -19.23
CA SER A 60 9.23 -2.40 -19.26
C SER A 60 8.60 -1.52 -20.35
N GLU A 61 8.32 -2.10 -21.52
CA GLU A 61 7.65 -1.44 -22.64
C GLU A 61 6.17 -1.15 -22.33
N ALA A 62 5.50 -2.03 -21.59
CA ALA A 62 4.08 -1.91 -21.28
C ALA A 62 3.79 -0.90 -20.15
N VAL A 63 4.71 -0.74 -19.20
CA VAL A 63 4.53 0.11 -18.00
C VAL A 63 5.12 1.52 -18.18
N GLY A 64 6.06 1.70 -19.12
CA GLY A 64 6.67 3.00 -19.44
C GLY A 64 7.65 3.50 -18.37
N ASN A 65 7.20 3.67 -17.12
CA ASN A 65 8.03 4.06 -15.98
C ASN A 65 8.39 2.85 -15.11
N PHE A 66 9.26 2.00 -15.64
CA PHE A 66 9.69 0.77 -14.99
C PHE A 66 10.39 0.99 -13.64
N ARG A 67 10.88 2.20 -13.35
CA ARG A 67 11.59 2.52 -12.09
C ARG A 67 10.71 2.63 -10.86
N GLN A 68 9.39 2.52 -11.01
CA GLN A 68 8.39 2.66 -9.94
C GLN A 68 7.62 1.36 -9.69
N ILE A 69 8.16 0.22 -10.12
CA ILE A 69 7.53 -1.08 -9.91
C ILE A 69 7.86 -1.69 -8.55
N PHE A 70 6.94 -2.50 -8.05
CA PHE A 70 7.09 -3.34 -6.88
C PHE A 70 6.18 -4.57 -7.00
N ARG A 71 6.51 -5.62 -6.25
CA ARG A 71 5.70 -6.83 -6.16
C ARG A 71 4.81 -6.75 -4.93
N CYS A 72 3.56 -7.16 -5.10
CA CYS A 72 2.64 -7.46 -4.01
C CYS A 72 2.19 -8.91 -4.12
N THR A 73 2.40 -9.69 -3.06
CA THR A 73 2.02 -11.10 -3.00
C THR A 73 0.98 -11.27 -1.91
N PHE A 74 -0.21 -11.75 -2.28
CA PHE A 74 -1.17 -12.31 -1.36
C PHE A 74 -0.79 -13.77 -1.14
N MET A 75 -0.25 -14.07 0.05
CA MET A 75 0.14 -15.43 0.42
C MET A 75 -1.10 -16.33 0.56
N GLN A 76 -2.22 -15.73 1.01
CA GLN A 76 -3.52 -16.37 1.10
C GLN A 76 -4.61 -15.33 0.87
N ASP A 77 -5.09 -15.23 -0.37
CA ASP A 77 -6.22 -14.38 -0.73
C ASP A 77 -7.54 -14.87 -0.10
N HIS A 78 -8.63 -14.15 -0.36
CA HIS A 78 -9.97 -14.50 0.12
C HIS A 78 -10.47 -15.91 -0.26
N ALA A 79 -9.92 -16.49 -1.32
CA ALA A 79 -10.26 -17.83 -1.81
C ALA A 79 -9.21 -18.88 -1.42
N GLY A 80 -8.24 -18.53 -0.58
CA GLY A 80 -7.16 -19.41 -0.12
C GLY A 80 -6.06 -19.64 -1.16
N ARG A 81 -5.96 -18.79 -2.18
CA ARG A 81 -4.98 -18.89 -3.27
C ARG A 81 -3.80 -17.97 -3.01
N GLN A 82 -2.64 -18.37 -3.51
CA GLN A 82 -1.50 -17.46 -3.60
C GLN A 82 -1.61 -16.65 -4.90
N VAL A 83 -1.60 -15.33 -4.78
CA VAL A 83 -1.71 -14.38 -5.92
C VAL A 83 -0.49 -13.45 -5.91
N GLU A 84 0.15 -13.31 -7.06
CA GLU A 84 1.29 -12.40 -7.26
C GLU A 84 0.90 -11.28 -8.22
N LEU A 85 1.13 -10.04 -7.80
CA LEU A 85 0.84 -8.82 -8.55
C LEU A 85 2.14 -8.04 -8.77
N ILE A 86 2.34 -7.56 -9.99
CA ILE A 86 3.37 -6.57 -10.31
C ILE A 86 2.66 -5.24 -10.46
N LEU A 87 2.99 -4.30 -9.56
CA LEU A 87 2.35 -3.00 -9.48
C LEU A 87 3.35 -1.93 -9.89
N ALA A 88 2.85 -0.88 -10.53
CA ALA A 88 3.59 0.32 -10.87
C ALA A 88 2.89 1.51 -10.21
N SER A 89 3.61 2.26 -9.38
CA SER A 89 3.08 3.48 -8.77
C SER A 89 3.25 4.68 -9.71
N ASN A 90 2.54 5.78 -9.41
CA ASN A 90 2.66 7.04 -10.14
C ASN A 90 3.90 7.84 -9.73
N SER A 91 4.40 7.61 -8.51
CA SER A 91 5.57 8.29 -7.97
C SER A 91 6.47 7.35 -7.15
N ALA A 92 7.74 7.74 -6.97
CA ALA A 92 8.66 7.01 -6.10
C ALA A 92 8.23 7.08 -4.63
N ALA A 93 7.63 8.19 -4.20
CA ALA A 93 7.12 8.39 -2.85
C ALA A 93 5.96 7.42 -2.56
N GLU A 94 5.00 7.31 -3.47
CA GLU A 94 3.88 6.37 -3.37
C GLU A 94 4.36 4.92 -3.24
N ARG A 95 5.34 4.51 -4.07
CA ARG A 95 5.95 3.17 -3.94
C ARG A 95 6.58 2.95 -2.56
N THR A 96 7.36 3.92 -2.09
CA THR A 96 8.02 3.81 -0.78
C THR A 96 6.98 3.70 0.34
N ARG A 97 5.92 4.51 0.31
CA ARG A 97 4.82 4.41 1.27
C ARG A 97 4.17 3.03 1.27
N TRP A 98 3.84 2.48 0.10
CA TRP A 98 3.27 1.13 -0.01
C TRP A 98 4.19 0.04 0.56
N LEU A 99 5.50 0.13 0.30
CA LEU A 99 6.46 -0.81 0.85
C LEU A 99 6.66 -0.66 2.36
N ASP A 100 6.55 0.57 2.86
CA ASP A 100 6.74 0.89 4.27
C ASP A 100 5.54 0.47 5.14
N ILE A 101 4.33 0.44 4.57
CA ILE A 101 3.11 -0.02 5.25
C ILE A 101 3.28 -1.41 5.89
N LEU A 102 3.97 -2.32 5.19
CA LEU A 102 4.17 -3.70 5.64
C LEU A 102 5.45 -3.91 6.43
N LYS A 103 6.26 -2.86 6.63
CA LYS A 103 7.40 -2.97 7.52
C LYS A 103 6.86 -3.17 8.93
N PRO A 104 7.39 -4.16 9.67
CA PRO A 104 7.09 -4.24 11.09
C PRO A 104 7.45 -2.89 11.73
N PRO A 105 6.70 -2.45 12.75
CA PRO A 105 7.02 -1.23 13.47
C PRO A 105 8.52 -1.18 13.77
N SER A 106 9.14 -0.09 13.36
CA SER A 106 10.59 0.14 13.43
C SER A 106 11.00 0.04 14.90
N THR A 107 11.59 -1.08 15.26
CA THR A 107 12.17 -1.27 16.58
C THR A 107 13.50 -0.54 16.54
N PHE A 108 13.53 0.66 17.12
CA PHE A 108 14.71 1.47 17.42
C PHE A 108 15.36 2.17 16.20
N MET A 109 14.92 3.39 15.93
CA MET A 109 15.81 4.46 15.51
C MET A 109 15.62 5.63 16.49
N ASP A 110 16.70 6.02 17.16
CA ASP A 110 16.79 7.20 18.05
C ASP A 110 16.09 7.14 19.42
N GLY A 111 15.95 5.94 20.01
CA GLY A 111 15.61 5.79 21.43
C GLY A 111 14.13 6.00 21.79
N GLU A 112 13.30 6.41 20.83
CA GLU A 112 11.84 6.30 20.91
C GLU A 112 11.36 5.08 20.12
N GLU A 113 10.62 4.19 20.76
CA GLU A 113 9.96 3.07 20.07
C GLU A 113 8.71 3.58 19.36
N GLU A 114 8.50 3.11 18.12
CA GLU A 114 7.22 3.23 17.46
C GLU A 114 6.13 2.59 18.32
N ARG A 115 5.10 3.35 18.69
CA ARG A 115 4.01 2.86 19.55
C ARG A 115 2.76 2.63 18.75
N ILE A 116 2.28 1.38 18.78
CA ILE A 116 0.97 0.98 18.28
C ILE A 116 0.04 0.89 19.49
N TYR A 117 -1.09 1.60 19.43
CA TYR A 117 -2.13 1.62 20.46
C TYR A 117 -3.35 0.84 19.98
N ASP A 118 -4.02 0.17 20.92
CA ASP A 118 -5.36 -0.37 20.70
C ASP A 118 -6.43 0.72 20.86
N ALA A 119 -7.67 0.42 20.45
CA ALA A 119 -8.78 1.36 20.58
C ALA A 119 -9.12 1.76 22.03
N TRP A 120 -8.67 0.98 23.02
CA TRP A 120 -8.97 1.22 24.43
C TRP A 120 -7.89 2.03 25.16
N ASP A 121 -6.67 2.13 24.61
CA ASP A 121 -5.55 2.89 25.19
C ASP A 121 -4.96 3.94 24.24
N CYS A 122 -5.51 4.11 23.03
CA CYS A 122 -5.05 5.14 22.11
C CYS A 122 -5.27 6.54 22.69
N PRO A 123 -4.25 7.41 22.69
CA PRO A 123 -4.41 8.78 23.13
C PRO A 123 -5.29 9.58 22.15
N GLN A 124 -6.05 10.52 22.71
CA GLN A 124 -6.73 11.55 21.93
C GLN A 124 -5.91 12.83 21.92
N VAL A 125 -5.71 13.37 20.73
CA VAL A 125 -5.07 14.67 20.51
C VAL A 125 -6.05 15.62 19.84
N HIS A 126 -5.78 16.92 19.94
CA HIS A 126 -6.49 17.92 19.15
C HIS A 126 -5.51 18.64 18.23
N ALA A 127 -5.97 18.98 17.02
CA ALA A 127 -5.18 19.75 16.09
C ALA A 127 -5.05 21.21 16.57
N THR A 128 -3.82 21.69 16.71
CA THR A 128 -3.51 23.07 17.13
C THR A 128 -3.37 24.05 15.96
N GLY A 129 -3.45 23.54 14.73
CA GLY A 129 -3.30 24.32 13.50
C GLY A 129 -4.07 23.69 12.34
N LEU A 130 -4.28 24.48 11.30
CA LEU A 130 -4.90 24.01 10.06
C LEU A 130 -3.89 23.16 9.28
N TYR A 131 -4.32 21.99 8.83
CA TYR A 131 -3.58 21.16 7.90
C TYR A 131 -4.43 20.86 6.67
N GLN A 132 -3.90 21.18 5.49
CA GLN A 132 -4.55 20.85 4.23
C GLN A 132 -3.88 19.59 3.66
N ALA A 133 -4.69 18.58 3.37
CA ALA A 133 -4.25 17.37 2.68
C ALA A 133 -3.71 17.74 1.29
N HIS A 134 -2.52 17.25 0.99
CA HIS A 134 -1.85 17.37 -0.32
C HIS A 134 -2.05 16.11 -1.15
N GLU A 135 -2.30 14.97 -0.51
CA GLU A 135 -2.49 13.67 -1.15
C GLU A 135 -3.89 13.09 -0.88
N GLU A 136 -4.32 12.13 -1.71
CA GLU A 136 -5.69 11.58 -1.66
C GLU A 136 -5.95 10.71 -0.41
N ASP A 137 -4.90 10.16 0.18
CA ASP A 137 -4.91 9.36 1.40
C ASP A 137 -4.69 10.19 2.68
N GLU A 138 -4.44 11.49 2.55
CA GLU A 138 -4.32 12.41 3.67
C GLU A 138 -5.69 12.97 4.09
N ILE A 139 -5.81 13.30 5.38
CA ILE A 139 -7.01 13.93 5.94
C ILE A 139 -6.67 15.38 6.29
N SER A 140 -7.48 16.32 5.82
CA SER A 140 -7.34 17.73 6.21
C SER A 140 -7.86 17.92 7.64
N LEU A 141 -7.13 18.70 8.45
CA LEU A 141 -7.45 18.96 9.85
C LEU A 141 -7.82 20.43 10.06
N LEU A 142 -8.89 20.66 10.79
CA LEU A 142 -9.27 21.96 11.33
C LEU A 142 -8.70 22.15 12.74
N ILE A 143 -8.60 23.40 13.18
CA ILE A 143 -8.26 23.71 14.58
C ILE A 143 -9.33 23.09 15.48
N ASP A 144 -8.88 22.44 16.57
CA ASP A 144 -9.68 21.73 17.57
C ASP A 144 -10.31 20.40 17.10
N ASP A 145 -10.00 19.90 15.90
CA ASP A 145 -10.39 18.53 15.52
C ASP A 145 -9.76 17.52 16.49
N LEU A 146 -10.58 16.59 16.99
CA LEU A 146 -10.16 15.51 17.90
C LEU A 146 -9.82 14.24 17.12
N ILE A 147 -8.62 13.69 17.34
CA ILE A 147 -8.10 12.52 16.63
C ILE A 147 -7.62 11.46 17.62
N ASN A 148 -7.98 10.20 17.37
CA ASN A 148 -7.40 9.03 18.04
C ASN A 148 -6.08 8.65 17.37
N VAL A 149 -5.00 8.52 18.14
CA VAL A 149 -3.69 8.14 17.62
C VAL A 149 -3.47 6.63 17.82
N TYR A 150 -3.65 5.85 16.77
CA TYR A 150 -3.40 4.40 16.80
C TYR A 150 -1.93 4.03 16.60
N ARG A 151 -1.13 4.94 16.04
CA ARG A 151 0.29 4.72 15.74
C ARG A 151 1.06 6.02 15.88
N LYS A 152 2.06 6.07 16.77
CA LYS A 152 3.02 7.17 16.88
C LYS A 152 4.35 6.70 16.30
N MET A 153 4.80 7.34 15.22
CA MET A 153 6.16 7.17 14.72
C MET A 153 7.15 7.92 15.63
N PRO A 154 8.45 7.55 15.63
CA PRO A 154 9.49 8.35 16.29
C PRO A 154 9.47 9.79 15.78
N ASP A 155 9.77 10.76 16.67
CA ASP A 155 9.79 12.20 16.37
C ASP A 155 10.91 12.60 15.39
#